data_AF-A0A2D9KN23-F1
#
_entry.id   AF-A0A2D9KN23-F1
#
_cell.length_a   1.000
_cell.length_b   1.000
_cell.length_c   1.000
_cell.angle_alpha   90.00
_cell.angle_beta   90.00
_cell.angle_gamma   90.00
#
_symmetry.space_group_name_H-M   'P 1'
#
loop_
_entity.id
_entity.type
_entity.pdbx_description
1 polymer ?
#
loop_
_entity_poly.entity_id
_entity_poly.type
_entity_poly.pdbx_seq_one_letter_code
_entity_poly.pdbx_strand_id
1 'polypeptide(L)'
;MSNLFQDTKTGSLVEFISKHDKEFAMVRGANGSISYVTLDQLVPYDTKKGRLEKVVAPQIEPPQEEKIPERVVPLEDTRLNLNTAEAEQIAKRLPGVGYSTAKRIVELRMSLSGERFNNLKQLENIPRVNWEQLIEDDMIFIS
;
A
#
# COMPACT_ATOMS: atom_id res chain seq x y z
N MET A 1 0.53 -33.96 -39.87
CA MET A 1 0.37 -33.08 -38.69
C MET A 1 -1.05 -32.57 -38.76
N SER A 2 -1.94 -33.09 -37.91
CA SER A 2 -3.37 -32.78 -37.99
C SER A 2 -3.61 -31.45 -37.29
N ASN A 3 -3.92 -30.39 -38.03
CA ASN A 3 -4.24 -29.05 -37.48
C ASN A 3 -5.68 -28.99 -36.95
N LEU A 4 -6.13 -30.05 -36.27
CA LEU A 4 -7.50 -30.16 -35.77
C LEU A 4 -7.55 -29.68 -34.32
N PHE A 5 -8.49 -28.79 -34.03
CA PHE A 5 -8.72 -28.16 -32.75
C PHE A 5 -10.20 -28.36 -32.36
N GLN A 6 -10.49 -28.35 -31.07
CA GLN A 6 -11.85 -28.32 -30.53
C GLN A 6 -12.10 -26.93 -29.97
N ASP A 7 -13.17 -26.29 -30.44
CA ASP A 7 -13.67 -25.06 -29.83
C ASP A 7 -14.34 -25.40 -28.48
N THR A 8 -13.87 -24.79 -27.39
CA THR A 8 -14.42 -25.03 -26.05
C THR A 8 -15.81 -24.46 -25.84
N LYS A 9 -16.21 -23.44 -26.61
CA LYS A 9 -17.51 -22.77 -26.47
C LYS A 9 -18.64 -23.56 -27.13
N THR A 10 -18.37 -24.11 -28.32
CA THR A 10 -19.36 -24.86 -29.10
C THR A 10 -19.15 -26.37 -29.03
N GLY A 11 -18.00 -26.83 -28.54
CA GLY A 11 -17.61 -28.24 -28.52
C GLY A 11 -17.27 -28.81 -29.91
N SER A 12 -17.31 -27.99 -30.96
CA SER A 12 -17.15 -28.42 -32.35
C SER A 12 -15.69 -28.61 -32.74
N LEU A 13 -15.42 -29.58 -33.61
CA LEU A 13 -14.09 -29.79 -34.19
C LEU A 13 -13.88 -28.85 -35.38
N VAL A 14 -12.78 -28.12 -35.34
CA VAL A 14 -12.41 -27.09 -36.31
C VAL A 14 -10.94 -27.26 -36.71
N GLU A 15 -10.63 -27.08 -37.98
CA GLU A 15 -9.27 -27.09 -38.49
C GLU A 15 -8.68 -25.67 -38.44
N PHE A 16 -7.50 -25.52 -37.85
CA PHE A 16 -6.79 -24.24 -37.82
C PHE A 16 -6.21 -23.94 -39.22
N ILE A 17 -6.64 -22.82 -39.81
CA ILE A 17 -6.15 -22.37 -41.12
C ILE A 17 -5.03 -21.36 -40.95
N SER A 18 -5.28 -20.25 -40.23
CA SER A 18 -4.35 -19.14 -40.13
C SER A 18 -4.65 -18.26 -38.92
N LYS A 19 -3.62 -17.56 -38.41
CA LYS A 19 -3.76 -16.54 -37.37
C LYS A 19 -4.18 -15.22 -38.01
N HIS A 20 -5.28 -14.63 -37.55
CA HIS A 20 -5.77 -13.34 -38.02
C HIS A 20 -5.83 -12.41 -36.80
N ASP A 21 -4.88 -11.48 -36.71
CA ASP A 21 -4.59 -10.65 -35.53
C ASP A 21 -3.99 -11.36 -34.31
N LYS A 22 -3.61 -10.56 -33.28
CA LYS A 22 -2.94 -11.07 -32.08
C LYS A 22 -3.83 -12.01 -31.25
N GLU A 23 -5.15 -11.87 -31.34
CA GLU A 23 -6.12 -12.50 -30.44
C GLU A 23 -7.05 -13.54 -31.12
N PHE A 24 -7.17 -13.53 -32.45
CA PHE A 24 -8.10 -14.39 -33.18
C PHE A 24 -7.39 -15.35 -34.15
N ALA A 25 -8.03 -16.50 -34.36
CA ALA A 25 -7.63 -17.51 -35.31
C ALA A 25 -8.77 -17.80 -36.29
N MET A 26 -8.41 -17.95 -37.55
CA MET A 26 -9.31 -18.36 -38.62
C MET A 26 -9.33 -19.89 -38.65
N VAL A 27 -10.50 -20.46 -38.37
CA VAL A 27 -10.70 -21.91 -38.29
C VAL A 27 -11.79 -22.36 -39.26
N ARG A 28 -11.64 -23.55 -39.82
CA ARG A 28 -12.61 -24.19 -40.72
C ARG A 28 -13.34 -25.31 -39.99
N GLY A 29 -14.65 -25.24 -39.86
CA GLY A 29 -15.46 -26.31 -39.30
C GLY A 29 -15.57 -27.53 -40.22
N ALA A 30 -16.03 -28.66 -39.67
CA ALA A 30 -16.22 -29.93 -40.40
C ALA A 30 -17.15 -29.83 -41.64
N ASN A 31 -17.99 -28.79 -41.69
CA ASN A 31 -18.87 -28.47 -42.83
C ASN A 31 -18.22 -27.55 -43.88
N GLY A 32 -16.93 -27.22 -43.74
CA GLY A 32 -16.21 -26.31 -44.63
C GLY A 32 -16.44 -24.83 -44.36
N SER A 33 -17.25 -24.47 -43.36
CA SER A 33 -17.49 -23.07 -42.98
C SER A 33 -16.29 -22.47 -42.26
N ILE A 34 -15.91 -21.26 -42.63
CA ILE A 34 -14.80 -20.52 -42.04
C ILE A 34 -15.36 -19.59 -40.96
N SER A 35 -14.78 -19.66 -39.76
CA SER A 35 -15.18 -18.85 -38.61
C SER A 35 -13.94 -18.31 -37.89
N TYR A 36 -14.12 -17.17 -37.23
CA TYR A 36 -13.07 -16.55 -36.41
C TYR A 36 -13.34 -16.88 -34.95
N VAL A 37 -12.39 -17.54 -34.31
CA VAL A 37 -12.49 -17.95 -32.90
C VAL A 37 -11.24 -17.44 -32.18
N THR A 38 -11.38 -17.08 -30.91
CA THR A 38 -10.23 -16.62 -30.12
C THR A 38 -9.25 -17.77 -29.90
N LEU A 39 -7.95 -17.47 -29.94
CA LEU A 39 -6.90 -18.48 -29.72
C LEU A 39 -7.05 -19.22 -28.38
N ASP A 40 -7.56 -18.54 -27.37
CA ASP A 40 -7.80 -19.08 -26.03
C ASP A 40 -8.91 -20.15 -25.98
N GLN A 41 -9.82 -20.16 -26.97
CA GLN A 41 -10.93 -21.11 -27.04
C GLN A 41 -10.61 -22.36 -27.86
N LEU A 42 -9.43 -22.43 -28.48
CA LEU A 42 -9.04 -23.53 -29.36
C LEU A 42 -8.11 -24.50 -28.64
N VAL A 43 -8.60 -25.70 -28.36
CA VAL A 43 -7.80 -26.76 -27.74
C VAL A 43 -7.37 -27.77 -28.81
N PRO A 44 -6.06 -28.09 -28.96
CA PRO A 44 -5.61 -29.11 -29.92
C PRO A 44 -6.32 -30.45 -29.71
N TYR A 45 -6.87 -31.03 -30.78
CA TYR A 45 -7.58 -32.32 -30.73
C TYR A 45 -6.94 -33.33 -31.68
N ASP A 46 -6.44 -34.45 -31.14
CA ASP A 46 -5.89 -35.53 -31.96
C ASP A 46 -6.83 -36.74 -31.99
N THR A 47 -7.27 -37.11 -33.19
CA THR A 47 -8.18 -38.24 -33.45
C THR A 47 -7.67 -39.59 -32.95
N LYS A 48 -6.36 -39.75 -32.68
CA LYS A 48 -5.76 -41.02 -32.25
C LYS A 48 -5.67 -41.22 -30.72
N LYS A 49 -5.87 -40.20 -29.88
CA LYS A 49 -5.57 -40.29 -28.44
C LYS A 49 -6.64 -39.76 -27.48
N GLY A 50 -7.87 -39.55 -27.94
CA GLY A 50 -8.93 -39.00 -27.09
C GLY A 50 -8.56 -37.60 -26.57
N ARG A 51 -9.43 -37.01 -25.74
CA ARG A 51 -9.26 -35.66 -25.22
C ARG A 51 -7.96 -35.59 -24.39
N LEU A 52 -6.87 -35.16 -25.02
CA LEU A 52 -5.61 -34.91 -24.34
C LEU A 52 -5.88 -33.82 -23.31
N GLU A 53 -5.70 -34.24 -22.07
CA GLU A 53 -6.10 -33.53 -20.87
C GLU A 53 -5.56 -32.11 -20.88
N LYS A 54 -6.38 -31.21 -20.32
CA LYS A 54 -6.09 -29.83 -19.97
C LYS A 54 -4.58 -29.61 -19.81
N VAL A 55 -3.97 -29.03 -20.84
CA VAL A 55 -2.74 -28.29 -20.64
C VAL A 55 -3.14 -27.16 -19.70
N VAL A 56 -2.86 -27.38 -18.42
CA VAL A 56 -2.92 -26.36 -17.39
C VAL A 56 -2.11 -25.21 -17.95
N ALA A 57 -2.81 -24.14 -18.35
CA ALA A 57 -2.17 -22.91 -18.74
C ALA A 57 -1.14 -22.58 -17.64
N PRO A 58 0.13 -22.28 -17.99
CA PRO A 58 1.02 -21.69 -17.01
C PRO A 58 0.25 -20.49 -16.46
N GLN A 59 -0.02 -20.52 -15.16
CA GLN A 59 -0.64 -19.40 -14.48
C GLN A 59 0.26 -18.22 -14.78
N ILE A 60 -0.19 -17.35 -15.68
CA ILE A 60 0.39 -16.04 -15.84
C ILE A 60 0.08 -15.40 -14.49
N GLU A 61 1.07 -15.39 -13.60
CA GLU A 61 1.00 -14.59 -12.40
C GLU A 61 0.55 -13.20 -12.87
N PRO A 62 -0.60 -12.69 -12.38
CA PRO A 62 -1.01 -11.35 -12.74
C PRO A 62 0.20 -10.44 -12.47
N PRO A 63 0.55 -9.53 -13.40
CA PRO A 63 1.66 -8.62 -13.17
C PRO A 63 1.47 -8.03 -11.78
N GLN A 64 2.43 -8.30 -10.90
CA GLN A 64 2.38 -7.82 -9.52
C GLN A 64 2.14 -6.32 -9.62
N GLU A 65 0.93 -5.88 -9.26
CA GLU A 65 0.66 -4.48 -9.07
C GLU A 65 1.75 -4.00 -8.13
N GLU A 66 2.58 -3.06 -8.60
CA GLU A 66 3.53 -2.37 -7.74
C GLU A 66 2.71 -1.79 -6.59
N LYS A 67 2.72 -2.50 -5.46
CA LYS A 67 2.12 -2.01 -4.22
C LYS A 67 2.81 -0.68 -3.99
N ILE A 68 2.03 0.39 -4.06
CA ILE A 68 2.46 1.73 -3.66
C ILE A 68 3.20 1.52 -2.34
N PRO A 69 4.48 1.93 -2.22
CA PRO A 69 5.22 1.70 -0.99
C PRO A 69 4.37 2.28 0.13
N GLU A 70 3.99 1.42 1.08
CA GLU A 70 3.30 1.88 2.27
C GLU A 70 4.18 2.96 2.86
N ARG A 71 3.73 4.21 2.75
CA ARG A 71 4.33 5.30 3.49
C ARG A 71 4.12 4.90 4.94
N VAL A 72 5.16 4.30 5.53
CA VAL A 72 5.33 4.19 6.97
C VAL A 72 5.38 5.63 7.47
N VAL A 73 4.19 6.22 7.62
CA VAL A 73 3.99 7.45 8.36
C VAL A 73 4.54 7.11 9.73
N PRO A 74 5.59 7.81 10.20
CA PRO A 74 6.12 7.56 11.53
C PRO A 74 4.94 7.58 12.51
N LEU A 75 4.86 6.52 13.33
CA LEU A 75 3.92 6.39 14.42
C LEU A 75 3.81 7.76 15.09
N GLU A 76 2.59 8.30 15.17
CA GLU A 76 2.30 9.61 15.72
C GLU A 76 3.18 9.83 16.95
N ASP A 77 4.11 10.77 16.87
CA ASP A 77 5.05 11.03 17.96
C ASP A 77 4.21 11.44 19.18
N THR A 78 4.04 10.53 20.14
CA THR A 78 3.10 10.69 21.26
C THR A 78 3.57 11.77 22.23
N ARG A 79 4.79 12.26 22.02
CA ARG A 79 5.47 13.25 22.82
C ARG A 79 4.83 14.62 22.65
N LEU A 80 4.86 15.40 23.71
CA LEU A 80 4.32 16.76 23.70
C LEU A 80 5.42 17.73 23.24
N ASN A 81 5.18 18.39 22.11
CA ASN A 81 6.04 19.47 21.66
C ASN A 81 5.78 20.75 22.47
N LEU A 82 6.75 21.19 23.28
CA LEU A 82 6.59 22.37 24.14
C LEU A 82 6.60 23.70 23.37
N ASN A 83 7.16 23.72 22.15
CA ASN A 83 7.18 24.91 21.32
C ASN A 83 5.82 25.18 20.68
N THR A 84 5.03 24.14 20.41
CA THR A 84 3.72 24.28 19.76
C THR A 84 2.54 24.06 20.71
N ALA A 85 2.73 23.38 21.84
CA ALA A 85 1.66 23.08 22.77
C ALA A 85 1.07 24.35 23.42
N GLU A 86 -0.24 24.30 23.65
CA GLU A 86 -0.97 25.29 24.43
C GLU A 86 -0.88 25.01 25.93
N ALA A 87 -1.09 26.04 26.76
CA ALA A 87 -1.03 25.89 28.22
C ALA A 87 -2.00 24.82 28.75
N GLU A 88 -3.18 24.68 28.14
CA GLU A 88 -4.13 23.62 28.54
C GLU A 88 -3.63 22.22 28.22
N GLN A 89 -2.98 22.04 27.07
CA GLN A 89 -2.45 20.75 26.64
C GLN A 89 -1.28 20.33 27.53
N ILE A 90 -0.39 21.27 27.85
CA ILE A 90 0.73 21.06 28.78
C ILE A 90 0.20 20.63 30.16
N ALA A 91 -0.80 21.33 30.70
CA ALA A 91 -1.37 21.01 32.01
C ALA A 91 -2.10 19.66 32.06
N LYS A 92 -2.68 19.20 30.96
CA LYS A 92 -3.40 17.92 30.88
C LYS A 92 -2.47 16.72 30.66
N ARG A 93 -1.37 16.93 29.91
CA ARG A 93 -0.46 15.85 29.49
C ARG A 93 0.70 15.64 30.45
N LEU A 94 1.18 16.69 31.12
CA LEU A 94 2.38 16.58 31.96
C LEU A 94 2.04 16.37 33.44
N PRO A 95 2.46 15.24 34.05
CA PRO A 95 2.29 15.04 35.48
C PRO A 95 3.10 16.08 36.27
N GLY A 96 2.51 16.62 37.32
CA GLY A 96 3.14 17.66 38.15
C GLY A 96 3.08 19.09 37.59
N VAL A 97 2.57 19.29 36.37
CA VAL A 97 2.41 20.62 35.78
C VAL A 97 0.95 21.05 35.84
N GLY A 98 0.62 21.95 36.78
CA GLY A 98 -0.70 22.60 36.83
C GLY A 98 -0.85 23.71 35.79
N TYR A 99 -2.08 24.22 35.62
CA TYR A 99 -2.38 25.28 34.65
C TYR A 99 -1.57 26.58 34.85
N SER A 100 -1.31 26.97 36.11
CA SER A 100 -0.47 28.14 36.42
C SER A 100 0.97 27.96 35.93
N THR A 101 1.52 26.76 36.08
CA THR A 101 2.88 26.43 35.64
C THR A 101 2.92 26.31 34.12
N ALA A 102 1.89 25.74 33.51
CA ALA A 102 1.73 25.70 32.05
C ALA A 102 1.69 27.08 31.41
N LYS A 103 0.99 28.04 32.01
CA LYS A 103 1.04 29.45 31.57
C LYS A 103 2.46 30.01 31.64
N ARG A 104 3.17 29.76 32.73
CA ARG A 104 4.57 30.20 32.89
C ARG A 104 5.51 29.59 31.85
N ILE A 105 5.27 28.35 31.42
CA ILE A 105 6.01 27.72 30.31
C ILE A 105 5.79 28.49 29.01
N VAL A 106 4.53 28.81 28.68
CA VAL A 106 4.20 29.58 27.47
C VAL A 106 4.75 31.01 27.53
N GLU A 107 4.69 31.67 28.69
CA GLU A 107 5.29 32.99 28.90
C GLU A 107 6.81 32.96 28.74
N LEU A 108 7.48 31.95 29.31
CA LEU A 108 8.92 31.78 29.17
C LEU A 108 9.28 31.55 27.68
N ARG A 109 8.52 30.72 26.98
CA ARG A 109 8.66 30.50 25.53
C ARG A 109 8.62 31.82 24.75
N MET A 110 7.65 32.67 25.03
CA MET A 110 7.49 33.98 24.38
C MET A 110 8.62 34.96 24.71
N SER A 111 9.24 34.84 25.89
CA SER A 111 10.37 35.69 26.29
C SER A 111 11.70 35.32 25.61
N LEU A 112 11.80 34.10 25.07
CA LEU A 112 13.02 33.62 24.42
C LEU A 112 13.14 34.16 22.98
N SER A 113 14.38 34.33 22.54
CA SER A 113 14.66 34.74 21.17
C SER A 113 14.15 33.69 20.19
N GLY A 114 13.23 34.10 19.31
CA GLY A 114 12.55 33.20 18.37
C GLY A 114 11.28 32.55 18.91
N GLU A 115 10.76 33.01 20.06
CA GLU A 115 9.51 32.55 20.67
C GLU A 115 9.43 31.02 20.84
N ARG A 116 10.59 30.40 21.11
CA ARG A 116 10.73 28.95 21.21
C ARG A 116 11.84 28.56 22.17
N PHE A 117 11.75 27.36 22.71
CA PHE A 117 12.85 26.71 23.42
C PHE A 117 13.87 26.17 22.42
N ASN A 118 15.13 26.50 22.62
CA ASN A 118 16.26 25.96 21.86
C ASN A 118 16.89 24.74 22.56
N ASN A 119 16.67 24.60 23.87
CA ASN A 119 17.17 23.46 24.66
C ASN A 119 16.20 23.16 25.82
N LEU A 120 16.03 21.88 26.15
CA LEU A 120 15.22 21.42 27.28
C LEU A 120 15.73 21.97 28.63
N LYS A 121 17.03 22.25 28.76
CA LYS A 121 17.61 22.89 29.95
C LYS A 121 16.99 24.25 30.28
N GLN A 122 16.41 24.96 29.31
CA GLN A 122 15.76 26.25 29.56
C GLN A 122 14.52 26.12 30.44
N LEU A 123 13.92 24.92 30.51
CA LEU A 123 12.75 24.62 31.32
C LEU A 123 13.06 24.56 32.82
N GLU A 124 14.32 24.26 33.19
CA GLU A 124 14.78 24.24 34.59
C GLU A 124 14.60 25.59 35.31
N ASN A 125 14.49 26.69 34.56
CA ASN A 125 14.15 28.01 35.11
C ASN A 125 12.74 28.07 35.74
N ILE A 126 11.89 27.09 35.48
CA ILE A 126 10.54 26.98 36.02
C ILE A 126 10.60 26.04 37.23
N PRO A 127 10.54 26.59 38.46
CA PRO A 127 10.64 25.79 39.66
C PRO A 127 9.38 24.94 39.85
N ARG A 128 9.50 23.86 40.65
CA ARG A 128 8.42 22.95 41.06
C ARG A 128 7.94 21.94 40.01
N VAL A 129 8.71 21.72 38.94
CA VAL A 129 8.47 20.65 37.96
C VAL A 129 9.71 19.77 37.89
N ASN A 130 9.52 18.45 37.89
CA ASN A 130 10.61 17.50 37.72
C ASN A 130 10.89 17.26 36.24
N TRP A 131 11.64 18.16 35.61
CA TRP A 131 11.92 18.11 34.18
C TRP A 131 12.76 16.89 33.78
N GLU A 132 13.68 16.46 34.62
CA GLU A 132 14.53 15.29 34.36
C GLU A 132 13.68 14.03 34.15
N GLN A 133 12.69 13.81 35.02
CA GLN A 133 11.78 12.67 34.89
C GLN A 133 10.93 12.75 33.61
N LEU A 134 10.42 13.94 33.25
CA LEU A 134 9.64 14.09 32.02
C LEU A 134 10.45 13.81 30.75
N ILE A 135 11.75 14.08 30.80
CA ILE A 135 12.70 13.80 29.72
C ILE A 135 13.07 12.31 29.71
N GLU A 136 13.26 11.70 30.87
CA GLU A 136 13.55 10.27 31.02
C GLU A 136 12.39 9.39 30.55
N ASP A 137 11.15 9.79 30.88
CA ASP A 137 9.91 9.14 30.43
C ASP A 137 9.59 9.43 28.95
N ASP A 138 10.46 10.16 28.24
CA ASP A 138 10.32 10.55 26.83
C ASP A 138 8.95 11.18 26.54
N MET A 139 8.42 12.00 27.44
CA MET A 139 7.07 12.60 27.31
C MET A 139 7.06 13.93 26.55
N ILE A 140 8.20 14.60 26.47
CA ILE A 140 8.32 15.95 25.91
C ILE A 140 9.45 16.02 24.90
N PHE A 141 9.27 16.90 23.92
CA PHE A 141 10.34 17.29 23.01
C PHE A 141 10.21 18.75 22.59
N ILE A 142 11.25 19.26 21.93
CA ILE A 142 11.29 20.57 21.31
C ILE A 142 11.76 20.41 19.86
N SER A 143 11.12 21.14 18.94
CA SER A 143 11.47 21.21 17.52
C SER A 143 11.63 22.64 17.07
#